data_AF-A0A6A6ZKM5-F1
#
_entry.id   AF-A0A6A6ZKM5-F1
#
_cell.length_a   1.000
_cell.length_b   1.000
_cell.length_c   1.000
_cell.angle_alpha   90.00
_cell.angle_beta   90.00
_cell.angle_gamma   90.00
#
_symmetry.space_group_name_H-M   'P 1'
#
loop_
_entity.id
_entity.type
_entity.pdbx_description
1 polymer ?
#
loop_
_entity_poly.entity_id
_entity_poly.type
_entity_poly.pdbx_seq_one_letter_code
_entity_poly.pdbx_strand_id
1 'polypeptide(L)'
;WLENCENNHPKCNKYKSSDRPSRILKIDLIASPTAVRLLSVEATPFHGRYAALSHRWPATTSPSLLTKSNIKQYQESLPILQLPKNFVDAVEITKALGLQHLWIDSLCIMQDSTVDWETESAKMDRVYLNAAVTIAACTLRSTYASQFGIPDSPLSKRGWVLQEMALSPRVVHFTQDQAYWQCREKVESEDGTLCIPHADGGPVGGHLEERLDRALLVPNIIPKNDLPRLWWS
;
A
#
# COMPACT_ATOMS: atom_id res chain seq x y z
N TRP A 1 11.30 -10.13 5.45
CA TRP A 1 11.87 -8.81 5.07
C TRP A 1 11.60 -7.66 6.05
N LEU A 2 10.36 -7.43 6.49
CA LEU A 2 9.98 -6.26 7.30
C LEU A 2 10.82 -6.10 8.57
N GLU A 3 10.89 -7.12 9.42
CA GLU A 3 11.66 -7.07 10.68
C GLU A 3 13.15 -6.80 10.43
N ASN A 4 13.74 -7.49 9.45
CA ASN A 4 15.14 -7.25 9.07
C ASN A 4 15.37 -5.78 8.66
N CYS A 5 14.48 -5.20 7.86
CA CYS A 5 14.57 -3.81 7.44
C CYS A 5 14.33 -2.81 8.59
N GLU A 6 13.51 -3.16 9.58
CA GLU A 6 13.30 -2.31 10.76
C GLU A 6 14.52 -2.33 11.68
N ASN A 7 15.20 -3.46 11.81
CA ASN A 7 16.33 -3.61 12.73
C ASN A 7 17.67 -3.19 12.12
N ASN A 8 17.86 -3.39 10.82
CA ASN A 8 19.18 -3.31 10.19
C ASN A 8 19.34 -2.15 9.19
N HIS A 9 18.26 -1.46 8.79
CA HIS A 9 18.34 -0.38 7.79
C HIS A 9 18.03 1.01 8.39
N PRO A 10 19.03 1.74 8.91
CA PRO A 10 18.81 3.03 9.57
C PRO A 10 18.18 4.09 8.67
N LYS A 11 18.45 4.12 7.36
CA LYS A 11 17.84 5.09 6.43
C LYS A 11 16.32 4.87 6.29
N CYS A 12 15.86 3.64 6.50
CA CYS A 12 14.43 3.29 6.47
C CYS A 12 13.67 3.78 7.71
N ASN A 13 14.36 4.09 8.81
CA ASN A 13 13.75 4.48 10.09
C ASN A 13 13.85 5.98 10.41
N LYS A 14 14.55 6.77 9.59
CA LYS A 14 14.83 8.20 9.85
C LYS A 14 13.58 9.08 10.00
N TYR A 15 12.50 8.77 9.31
CA TYR A 15 11.28 9.58 9.29
C TYR A 15 10.15 8.79 9.93
N LYS A 16 9.81 9.11 11.18
CA LYS A 16 8.64 8.58 11.89
C LYS A 16 7.87 9.75 12.49
N SER A 17 6.71 10.06 11.94
CA SER A 17 5.76 10.97 12.56
C SER A 17 4.81 10.19 13.47
N SER A 18 4.30 10.85 14.50
CA SER A 18 3.18 10.35 15.30
C SER A 18 1.84 10.47 14.58
N ASP A 19 1.79 11.10 13.40
CA ASP A 19 0.57 11.24 12.60
C ASP A 19 -0.05 9.88 12.28
N ARG A 20 -1.38 9.82 12.34
CA ARG A 20 -2.17 8.63 12.08
C ARG A 20 -3.31 8.96 11.12
N PRO A 21 -3.76 7.98 10.31
CA PRO A 21 -4.99 8.16 9.55
C PRO A 21 -6.16 8.38 10.52
N SER A 22 -7.20 9.10 10.08
CA SER A 22 -8.37 9.33 10.94
C SER A 22 -9.19 8.05 11.15
N ARG A 23 -9.10 7.11 10.21
CA ARG A 23 -9.78 5.81 10.25
C ARG A 23 -8.86 4.69 9.77
N ILE A 24 -9.08 3.49 10.29
CA ILE A 24 -8.26 2.31 9.96
C ILE A 24 -9.04 1.01 10.14
N LEU A 25 -8.74 -0.02 9.34
CA LEU A 25 -9.32 -1.34 9.53
C LEU A 25 -8.52 -2.11 10.59
N LYS A 26 -9.22 -2.71 11.56
CA LYS A 26 -8.67 -3.64 12.54
C LYS A 26 -8.92 -5.08 12.11
N ILE A 27 -7.85 -5.87 12.15
CA ILE A 27 -7.80 -7.29 11.81
C ILE A 27 -7.57 -8.08 13.11
N ASP A 28 -8.33 -9.17 13.29
CA ASP A 28 -8.09 -10.10 14.39
C ASP A 28 -7.02 -11.13 13.99
N LEU A 29 -5.97 -11.26 14.80
CA LEU A 29 -4.86 -12.19 14.55
C LEU A 29 -5.12 -13.60 15.08
N ILE A 30 -6.04 -13.77 16.03
CA ILE A 30 -6.17 -15.00 16.83
C ILE A 30 -6.98 -16.08 16.07
N ALA A 31 -7.85 -15.68 15.14
CA ALA A 31 -8.63 -16.58 14.28
C ALA A 31 -8.38 -16.28 12.79
N SER A 32 -8.76 -17.20 11.89
CA SER A 32 -8.97 -16.82 10.48
C SER A 32 -10.04 -15.73 10.46
N PRO A 33 -9.70 -14.47 10.16
CA PRO A 33 -10.65 -13.39 10.34
C PRO A 33 -11.79 -13.62 9.35
N THR A 34 -13.01 -13.72 9.88
CA THR A 34 -14.22 -13.76 9.05
C THR A 34 -14.71 -12.36 8.71
N ALA A 35 -14.28 -11.37 9.48
CA ALA A 35 -14.58 -9.95 9.32
C ALA A 35 -13.43 -9.05 9.79
N VAL A 36 -13.40 -7.83 9.26
CA VAL A 36 -12.59 -6.71 9.76
C VAL A 36 -13.52 -5.64 10.35
N ARG A 37 -12.98 -4.67 11.08
CA ARG A 37 -13.76 -3.54 11.63
C ARG A 37 -13.11 -2.22 11.32
N LEU A 38 -13.89 -1.23 10.89
CA LEU A 38 -13.42 0.14 10.75
C LEU A 38 -13.37 0.82 12.11
N LEU A 39 -12.22 1.37 12.48
CA LEU A 39 -12.05 2.17 13.69
C LEU A 39 -11.95 3.64 13.32
N SER A 40 -12.59 4.49 14.14
CA SER A 40 -12.26 5.91 14.21
C SER A 40 -11.13 6.09 15.21
N VAL A 41 -10.01 6.68 14.79
CA VAL A 41 -8.83 6.85 15.64
C VAL A 41 -9.07 7.87 16.76
N GLU A 42 -9.98 8.81 16.56
CA GLU A 42 -10.41 9.75 17.61
C GLU A 42 -11.17 9.02 18.73
N ALA A 43 -12.07 8.10 18.38
CA ALA A 43 -12.89 7.37 19.35
C ALA A 43 -12.14 6.17 19.97
N THR A 44 -11.26 5.54 19.21
CA THR A 44 -10.47 4.38 19.65
C THR A 44 -9.07 4.51 19.08
N PRO A 45 -8.17 5.22 19.78
CA PRO A 45 -6.78 5.32 19.37
C PRO A 45 -6.18 3.92 19.22
N PHE A 46 -5.50 3.68 18.11
CA PHE A 46 -4.70 2.47 17.96
C PHE A 46 -3.23 2.79 18.23
N HIS A 47 -2.61 1.90 18.99
CA HIS A 47 -1.18 1.93 19.22
C HIS A 47 -0.55 0.81 18.41
N GLY A 48 0.33 1.17 17.48
CA GLY A 48 1.09 0.19 16.74
C GLY A 48 1.29 0.55 15.27
N ARG A 49 1.82 -0.44 14.58
CA ARG A 49 2.13 -0.40 13.15
C ARG A 49 0.90 -0.78 12.34
N TYR A 50 0.84 -0.28 11.11
CA TYR A 50 -0.18 -0.64 10.15
C TYR A 50 0.41 -0.85 8.76
N ALA A 51 -0.28 -1.63 7.95
CA ALA A 51 -0.05 -1.70 6.52
C ALA A 51 -0.96 -0.71 5.77
N ALA A 52 -0.52 -0.21 4.63
CA ALA A 52 -1.38 0.54 3.70
C ALA A 52 -1.51 -0.24 2.39
N LEU A 53 -2.67 -0.22 1.76
CA LEU A 53 -2.88 -0.78 0.42
C LEU A 53 -2.76 0.33 -0.63
N SER A 54 -2.01 0.06 -1.69
CA SER A 54 -2.00 0.82 -2.94
C SER A 54 -2.61 -0.04 -4.05
N HIS A 55 -3.78 0.35 -4.56
CA HIS A 55 -4.51 -0.42 -5.57
C HIS A 55 -5.19 0.48 -6.60
N ARG A 56 -5.63 -0.13 -7.71
CA ARG A 56 -6.52 0.54 -8.67
C ARG A 56 -7.96 0.25 -8.34
N TRP A 57 -8.78 1.29 -8.36
CA TRP A 57 -10.21 1.10 -8.21
C TRP A 57 -10.74 0.47 -9.51
N PRO A 58 -11.50 -0.63 -9.44
CA PRO A 58 -12.17 -1.20 -10.59
C PRO A 58 -13.04 -0.15 -11.29
N ALA A 59 -13.08 -0.16 -12.62
CA ALA A 59 -13.88 0.79 -13.41
C ALA A 59 -15.40 0.61 -13.19
N THR A 60 -15.83 -0.57 -12.77
CA THR A 60 -17.19 -0.88 -12.33
C THR A 60 -17.25 -0.74 -10.81
N THR A 61 -18.12 0.14 -10.33
CA THR A 61 -18.35 0.52 -8.93
C THR A 61 -18.16 -0.66 -7.98
N SER A 62 -17.10 -0.60 -7.15
CA SER A 62 -16.87 -1.62 -6.12
C SER A 62 -17.92 -1.45 -5.01
N PRO A 63 -18.53 -2.54 -4.49
CA PRO A 63 -19.53 -2.46 -3.42
C PRO A 63 -18.93 -2.08 -2.05
N SER A 64 -17.60 -2.08 -1.91
CA SER A 64 -16.88 -1.83 -0.65
C SER A 64 -16.30 -0.42 -0.57
N LEU A 65 -17.13 0.59 -0.84
CA LEU A 65 -16.80 1.99 -0.61
C LEU A 65 -17.38 2.42 0.74
N LEU A 66 -16.60 3.14 1.55
CA LEU A 66 -17.11 3.77 2.76
C LEU A 66 -18.01 4.96 2.39
N THR A 67 -19.22 4.97 2.92
CA THR A 67 -20.20 6.04 2.76
C THR A 67 -20.80 6.43 4.10
N LYS A 68 -21.54 7.54 4.14
CA LYS A 68 -22.30 7.95 5.34
C LYS A 68 -23.30 6.89 5.80
N SER A 69 -23.88 6.13 4.87
CA SER A 69 -24.91 5.14 5.18
C SER A 69 -24.37 3.84 5.76
N ASN A 70 -23.14 3.42 5.40
CA ASN A 70 -22.59 2.14 5.82
C ASN A 70 -21.51 2.23 6.92
N ILE A 71 -21.08 3.43 7.31
CA ILE A 71 -20.02 3.61 8.32
C ILE A 71 -20.29 2.87 9.64
N LYS A 72 -21.52 2.92 10.16
CA LYS A 72 -21.88 2.24 11.42
C LYS A 72 -21.77 0.72 11.28
N GLN A 73 -22.26 0.18 10.17
CA GLN A 73 -22.13 -1.25 9.86
C GLN A 73 -20.66 -1.66 9.79
N TYR A 74 -19.81 -0.88 9.10
CA TYR A 74 -18.39 -1.20 8.97
C TYR A 74 -17.62 -1.09 10.29
N GLN A 75 -18.06 -0.22 11.21
CA GLN A 75 -17.53 -0.14 12.57
C GLN A 75 -17.87 -1.37 13.43
N GLU A 76 -19.07 -1.93 13.23
CA GLU A 76 -19.52 -3.15 13.92
C GLU A 76 -18.85 -4.40 13.34
N SER A 77 -18.97 -4.61 12.02
CA SER A 77 -18.42 -5.76 11.30
C SER A 77 -18.47 -5.56 9.80
N LEU A 78 -17.34 -5.77 9.14
CA LEU A 78 -17.19 -5.82 7.68
C LEU A 78 -16.73 -7.23 7.28
N PRO A 79 -17.65 -8.10 6.83
CA PRO A 79 -17.32 -9.47 6.44
C PRO A 79 -16.31 -9.51 5.30
N ILE A 80 -15.22 -10.24 5.49
CA ILE A 80 -14.12 -10.32 4.50
C ILE A 80 -14.60 -10.91 3.18
N LEU A 81 -15.55 -11.86 3.22
CA LEU A 81 -16.14 -12.48 2.03
C LEU A 81 -16.94 -11.50 1.14
N GLN A 82 -17.32 -10.33 1.66
CA GLN A 82 -18.00 -9.30 0.88
C GLN A 82 -17.01 -8.33 0.22
N LEU A 83 -15.72 -8.45 0.53
CA LEU A 83 -14.69 -7.58 0.00
C LEU A 83 -14.21 -8.07 -1.38
N PRO A 84 -13.85 -7.15 -2.28
CA PRO A 84 -13.07 -7.46 -3.46
C PRO A 84 -11.84 -8.29 -3.10
N LYS A 85 -11.47 -9.20 -4.01
CA LYS A 85 -10.37 -10.13 -3.80
C LYS A 85 -9.06 -9.45 -3.38
N ASN A 86 -8.72 -8.32 -3.99
CA ASN A 86 -7.51 -7.56 -3.64
C ASN A 86 -7.52 -7.04 -2.19
N PHE A 87 -8.69 -6.79 -1.59
CA PHE A 87 -8.78 -6.37 -0.19
C PHE A 87 -8.68 -7.57 0.74
N VAL A 88 -9.28 -8.70 0.37
CA VAL A 88 -9.11 -9.98 1.09
C VAL A 88 -7.62 -10.35 1.16
N ASP A 89 -6.94 -10.31 0.01
CA ASP A 89 -5.52 -10.61 -0.07
C ASP A 89 -4.69 -9.62 0.78
N ALA A 90 -5.03 -8.33 0.77
CA ALA A 90 -4.37 -7.34 1.62
C ALA A 90 -4.55 -7.61 3.13
N VAL A 91 -5.74 -8.07 3.55
CA VAL A 91 -6.01 -8.47 4.94
C VAL A 91 -5.14 -9.66 5.33
N GLU A 92 -5.08 -10.70 4.50
CA GLU A 92 -4.26 -11.89 4.75
C GLU A 92 -2.76 -11.57 4.80
N ILE A 93 -2.27 -10.72 3.88
CA ILE A 93 -0.87 -10.26 3.88
C ILE A 93 -0.57 -9.47 5.16
N THR A 94 -1.46 -8.55 5.54
CA THR A 94 -1.28 -7.74 6.76
C THR A 94 -1.20 -8.64 8.00
N LYS A 95 -2.07 -9.66 8.06
CA LYS A 95 -2.05 -10.67 9.13
C LYS A 95 -0.76 -11.50 9.11
N ALA A 96 -0.32 -11.98 7.95
CA ALA A 96 0.91 -12.75 7.79
C ALA A 96 2.16 -11.96 8.20
N LEU A 97 2.13 -10.62 8.08
CA LEU A 97 3.15 -9.71 8.56
C LEU A 97 3.06 -9.40 10.06
N GLY A 98 2.10 -10.00 10.78
CA GLY A 98 1.88 -9.76 12.21
C GLY A 98 1.30 -8.38 12.53
N LEU A 99 0.67 -7.71 11.54
CA LEU A 99 0.08 -6.39 11.69
C LEU A 99 -1.43 -6.51 11.93
N GLN A 100 -1.95 -5.71 12.86
CA GLN A 100 -3.38 -5.71 13.23
C GLN A 100 -4.19 -4.65 12.50
N HIS A 101 -3.52 -3.75 11.78
CA HIS A 101 -4.14 -2.55 11.25
C HIS A 101 -3.81 -2.40 9.77
N LEU A 102 -4.83 -2.14 8.97
CA LEU A 102 -4.75 -1.97 7.52
C LEU A 102 -5.48 -0.70 7.10
N TRP A 103 -4.82 0.14 6.31
CA TRP A 103 -5.42 1.31 5.70
C TRP A 103 -5.69 1.05 4.22
N ILE A 104 -6.92 1.31 3.79
CA ILE A 104 -7.37 1.21 2.38
C ILE A 104 -8.17 2.47 2.10
N ASP A 105 -7.76 3.27 1.13
CA ASP A 105 -8.35 4.57 0.79
C ASP A 105 -9.89 4.52 0.64
N SER A 106 -10.39 3.55 -0.13
CA SER A 106 -11.81 3.39 -0.42
C SER A 106 -12.65 2.99 0.80
N LEU A 107 -12.01 2.44 1.84
CA LEU A 107 -12.67 1.99 3.08
C LEU A 107 -12.38 2.89 4.29
N CYS A 108 -11.37 3.77 4.20
CA CYS A 108 -10.96 4.66 5.28
C CYS A 108 -11.29 6.14 4.98
N ILE A 109 -11.66 6.47 3.75
CA ILE A 109 -12.13 7.80 3.33
C ILE A 109 -13.58 7.70 2.90
N MET A 110 -14.41 8.65 3.33
CA MET A 110 -15.83 8.69 3.01
C MET A 110 -16.05 9.19 1.58
N GLN A 111 -16.54 8.32 0.70
CA GLN A 111 -16.56 8.53 -0.74
C GLN A 111 -17.71 9.44 -1.22
N ASP A 112 -18.77 9.56 -0.41
CA ASP A 112 -19.92 10.43 -0.65
C ASP A 112 -19.83 11.77 0.13
N SER A 113 -18.62 12.15 0.56
CA SER A 113 -18.37 13.37 1.33
C SER A 113 -17.14 14.12 0.81
N THR A 114 -17.37 15.23 0.11
CA THR A 114 -16.29 16.08 -0.41
C THR A 114 -15.40 16.65 0.70
N VAL A 115 -16.01 17.09 1.81
CA VAL A 115 -15.30 17.65 2.97
C VAL A 115 -14.38 16.62 3.63
N ASP A 116 -14.87 15.38 3.79
CA ASP A 116 -14.06 14.30 4.36
C ASP A 116 -12.94 13.90 3.40
N TRP A 117 -13.24 13.82 2.11
CA TRP A 117 -12.26 13.54 1.07
C TRP A 117 -11.14 14.59 1.03
N GLU A 118 -11.46 15.89 1.06
CA GLU A 118 -10.47 16.98 1.09
C GLU A 118 -9.58 16.87 2.33
N THR A 119 -10.17 16.56 3.47
CA THR A 119 -9.45 16.43 4.75
C THR A 119 -8.51 15.23 4.76
N GLU A 120 -8.95 14.08 4.27
CA GLU A 120 -8.15 12.85 4.31
C GLU A 120 -7.13 12.75 3.17
N SER A 121 -7.48 13.23 1.97
CA SER A 121 -6.56 13.26 0.83
C SER A 121 -5.35 14.15 1.13
N ALA A 122 -5.54 15.26 1.84
CA ALA A 122 -4.46 16.13 2.31
C ALA A 122 -3.51 15.47 3.32
N LYS A 123 -3.88 14.31 3.89
CA LYS A 123 -3.06 13.54 4.84
C LYS A 123 -2.46 12.26 4.23
N MET A 124 -2.80 11.93 2.97
CA MET A 124 -2.38 10.66 2.35
C MET A 124 -0.85 10.50 2.34
N ASP A 125 -0.13 11.59 2.10
CA ASP A 125 1.32 11.65 2.16
C ASP A 125 1.87 11.09 3.48
N ARG A 126 1.29 11.54 4.61
CA ARG A 126 1.63 11.10 5.96
C ARG A 126 1.16 9.69 6.25
N VAL A 127 0.02 9.27 5.70
CA VAL A 127 -0.48 7.90 5.87
C VAL A 127 0.49 6.89 5.25
N TYR A 128 0.95 7.11 4.02
CA TYR A 128 1.92 6.22 3.39
C TYR A 128 3.31 6.33 4.02
N LEU A 129 3.75 7.53 4.39
CA LEU A 129 5.05 7.74 5.04
C LEU A 129 5.17 7.01 6.39
N ASN A 130 4.08 6.95 7.18
CA ASN A 130 4.07 6.35 8.51
C ASN A 130 3.63 4.87 8.53
N ALA A 131 3.21 4.32 7.38
CA ALA A 131 2.93 2.90 7.27
C ALA A 131 4.19 2.08 7.55
N ALA A 132 4.04 0.95 8.25
CA ALA A 132 5.15 0.02 8.43
C ALA A 132 5.56 -0.62 7.11
N VAL A 133 4.57 -0.88 6.25
CA VAL A 133 4.76 -1.35 4.88
C VAL A 133 3.55 -0.99 4.03
N THR A 134 3.79 -0.67 2.77
CA THR A 134 2.74 -0.52 1.77
C THR A 134 2.68 -1.77 0.91
N ILE A 135 1.49 -2.33 0.77
CA ILE A 135 1.19 -3.47 -0.10
C ILE A 135 0.80 -2.89 -1.45
N ALA A 136 1.54 -3.21 -2.49
CA ALA A 136 1.29 -2.75 -3.84
C ALA A 136 0.98 -3.93 -4.77
N ALA A 137 -0.17 -3.88 -5.43
CA ALA A 137 -0.55 -4.88 -6.43
C ALA A 137 -0.07 -4.44 -7.82
N CYS A 138 1.05 -4.98 -8.32
CA CYS A 138 1.61 -4.56 -9.62
C CYS A 138 1.17 -5.49 -10.76
N THR A 139 0.76 -4.91 -11.88
CA THR A 139 0.25 -5.63 -13.07
C THR A 139 1.32 -5.99 -14.09
N LEU A 140 2.60 -5.70 -13.83
CA LEU A 140 3.70 -5.92 -14.78
C LEU A 140 4.29 -7.32 -14.63
N ARG A 141 4.47 -8.03 -15.75
CA ARG A 141 5.33 -9.22 -15.85
C ARG A 141 6.79 -8.75 -15.81
N SER A 142 7.63 -9.51 -15.11
CA SER A 142 9.03 -9.14 -14.93
C SER A 142 9.79 -9.15 -16.25
N THR A 143 10.35 -8.00 -16.61
CA THR A 143 11.69 -7.97 -17.23
C THR A 143 12.56 -6.98 -16.46
N TYR A 144 12.64 -7.15 -15.13
CA TYR A 144 13.17 -6.21 -14.13
C TYR A 144 12.18 -5.06 -13.89
N ALA A 145 11.78 -4.78 -12.64
CA ALA A 145 10.92 -3.63 -12.29
C ALA A 145 11.61 -2.33 -12.73
N SER A 146 11.43 -1.93 -14.00
CA SER A 146 12.52 -1.38 -14.82
C SER A 146 13.35 -0.30 -14.10
N GLN A 147 14.43 -0.77 -13.49
CA GLN A 147 15.55 -0.03 -12.94
C GLN A 147 15.25 1.37 -12.36
N PHE A 148 14.41 1.48 -11.31
CA PHE A 148 14.22 2.68 -10.45
C PHE A 148 13.05 3.64 -10.73
N GLY A 149 12.04 3.31 -11.53
CA GLY A 149 10.82 4.12 -11.60
C GLY A 149 9.76 3.45 -12.45
N ILE A 150 8.67 2.98 -11.83
CA ILE A 150 7.64 2.08 -12.40
C ILE A 150 7.03 2.67 -13.68
N PRO A 151 7.41 2.21 -14.89
CA PRO A 151 6.78 2.66 -16.11
C PRO A 151 5.80 1.59 -16.57
N ASP A 152 4.61 2.07 -16.89
CA ASP A 152 3.58 1.37 -17.66
C ASP A 152 2.86 0.21 -16.98
N SER A 153 2.88 0.17 -15.64
CA SER A 153 1.72 -0.36 -14.95
C SER A 153 0.58 0.66 -15.13
N PRO A 154 -0.67 0.24 -15.31
CA PRO A 154 -1.77 1.19 -15.31
C PRO A 154 -1.72 2.10 -14.05
N LEU A 155 -1.23 1.61 -12.90
CA LEU A 155 -1.01 2.40 -11.68
C LEU A 155 -0.17 3.69 -11.92
N SER A 156 0.89 3.64 -12.73
CA SER A 156 1.78 4.78 -13.01
C SER A 156 1.13 6.00 -13.68
N LYS A 157 -0.08 5.88 -14.25
CA LYS A 157 -0.76 6.95 -15.03
C LYS A 157 -1.64 7.89 -14.20
N ARG A 158 -1.60 7.82 -12.86
CA ARG A 158 -2.35 8.71 -11.96
C ARG A 158 -1.37 9.46 -11.06
N GLY A 159 -1.44 10.79 -11.02
CA GLY A 159 -0.53 11.65 -10.25
C GLY A 159 -0.44 11.35 -8.75
N TRP A 160 -1.41 10.62 -8.18
CA TRP A 160 -1.45 10.22 -6.77
C TRP A 160 -0.58 9.00 -6.44
N VAL A 161 -0.34 8.09 -7.41
CA VAL A 161 0.40 6.84 -7.20
C VAL A 161 1.87 7.08 -6.86
N LEU A 162 2.42 8.22 -7.27
CA LEU A 162 3.76 8.62 -6.91
C LEU A 162 3.90 8.90 -5.40
N GLN A 163 2.87 9.46 -4.75
CA GLN A 163 2.91 9.70 -3.30
C GLN A 163 2.89 8.37 -2.53
N GLU A 164 2.05 7.43 -2.96
CA GLU A 164 1.87 6.12 -2.33
C GLU A 164 3.18 5.31 -2.34
N MET A 165 3.93 5.36 -3.45
CA MET A 165 5.14 4.55 -3.62
C MET A 165 6.43 5.29 -3.26
N ALA A 166 6.51 6.61 -3.46
CA ALA A 166 7.68 7.37 -3.09
C ALA A 166 7.74 7.64 -1.58
N LEU A 167 6.61 7.85 -0.90
CA LEU A 167 6.65 8.24 0.51
C LEU A 167 6.79 7.04 1.45
N SER A 168 6.31 5.87 1.02
CA SER A 168 6.42 4.62 1.77
C SER A 168 7.89 4.25 2.05
N PRO A 169 8.31 4.08 3.32
CA PRO A 169 9.67 3.64 3.65
C PRO A 169 9.96 2.22 3.17
N ARG A 170 8.90 1.41 3.03
CA ARG A 170 8.91 -0.01 2.68
C ARG A 170 7.69 -0.31 1.81
N VAL A 171 7.91 -1.00 0.71
CA VAL A 171 6.85 -1.47 -0.20
C VAL A 171 7.09 -2.95 -0.48
N VAL A 172 6.04 -3.74 -0.36
CA VAL A 172 6.03 -5.11 -0.88
C VAL A 172 5.20 -5.11 -2.16
N HIS A 173 5.87 -5.42 -3.27
CA HIS A 173 5.26 -5.57 -4.57
C HIS A 173 4.95 -7.02 -4.79
N PHE A 174 3.72 -7.31 -5.14
CA PHE A 174 3.34 -8.64 -5.59
C PHE A 174 3.08 -8.56 -7.09
N THR A 175 3.82 -9.35 -7.85
CA THR A 175 3.65 -9.48 -9.29
C THR A 175 3.00 -10.82 -9.63
N GLN A 176 2.91 -11.14 -10.92
CA GLN A 176 2.40 -12.44 -11.35
C GLN A 176 3.35 -13.60 -11.03
N ASP A 177 4.65 -13.30 -10.84
CA ASP A 177 5.70 -14.32 -10.80
C ASP A 177 6.22 -14.55 -9.37
N GLN A 178 6.39 -13.49 -8.58
CA GLN A 178 6.86 -13.55 -7.19
C GLN A 178 6.64 -12.23 -6.45
N ALA A 179 6.91 -12.23 -5.13
CA ALA A 179 6.97 -10.99 -4.35
C ALA A 179 8.35 -10.31 -4.45
N TYR A 180 8.36 -8.98 -4.36
CA TYR A 180 9.56 -8.15 -4.28
C TYR A 180 9.46 -7.18 -3.12
N TRP A 181 10.52 -7.11 -2.34
CA TRP A 181 10.71 -6.13 -1.29
C TRP A 181 11.46 -4.91 -1.82
N GLN A 182 10.93 -3.72 -1.57
CA GLN A 182 11.62 -2.46 -1.81
C GLN A 182 11.66 -1.66 -0.51
N CYS A 183 12.84 -1.21 -0.12
CA CYS A 183 13.00 -0.21 0.93
C CYS A 183 14.00 0.86 0.48
N ARG A 184 14.39 1.77 1.37
CA ARG A 184 15.33 2.85 1.03
C ARG A 184 16.79 2.40 0.86
N GLU A 185 17.10 1.17 1.22
CA GLU A 185 18.48 0.65 1.18
C GLU A 185 18.68 -0.46 0.16
N LYS A 186 17.62 -1.18 -0.21
CA LYS A 186 17.73 -2.26 -1.20
C LYS A 186 16.40 -2.64 -1.82
N VAL A 187 16.49 -3.37 -2.92
CA VAL A 187 15.42 -4.16 -3.52
C VAL A 187 15.82 -5.64 -3.46
N GLU A 188 14.89 -6.51 -3.09
CA GLU A 188 15.13 -7.95 -2.93
C GLU A 188 13.94 -8.77 -3.46
N SER A 189 14.19 -9.86 -4.18
CA SER A 189 13.16 -10.81 -4.64
C SER A 189 12.92 -11.92 -3.62
N GLU A 190 11.73 -12.53 -3.64
CA GLU A 190 11.30 -13.61 -2.72
C GLU A 190 12.26 -14.81 -2.73
N ASP A 191 12.73 -15.18 -3.91
CA ASP A 191 13.69 -16.28 -4.12
C ASP A 191 15.15 -15.89 -3.82
N GLY A 192 15.43 -14.63 -3.49
CA GLY A 192 16.77 -14.10 -3.24
C GLY A 192 17.66 -13.99 -4.49
N THR A 193 17.15 -14.30 -5.68
CA THR A 193 17.91 -14.21 -6.94
C THR A 193 18.27 -12.78 -7.31
N LEU A 194 17.49 -11.81 -6.82
CA LEU A 194 17.74 -10.38 -6.95
C LEU A 194 17.93 -9.77 -5.56
N CYS A 195 19.09 -9.15 -5.33
CA CYS A 195 19.35 -8.32 -4.16
C CYS A 195 20.22 -7.15 -4.59
N ILE A 196 19.60 -5.99 -4.80
CA ILE A 196 20.27 -4.80 -5.32
C ILE A 196 20.32 -3.76 -4.20
N PRO A 197 21.50 -3.45 -3.61
CA PRO A 197 21.63 -2.33 -2.71
C PRO A 197 21.48 -1.01 -3.48
N HIS A 198 20.84 -0.02 -2.88
CA HIS A 198 20.86 1.35 -3.40
C HIS A 198 22.26 1.94 -3.12
N ALA A 199 22.98 2.34 -4.18
CA ALA A 199 24.33 2.88 -4.05
C ALA A 199 24.36 4.06 -3.04
N ASP A 200 25.32 4.01 -2.10
CA ASP A 200 25.58 5.12 -1.18
C ASP A 200 25.98 6.39 -1.97
N GLY A 201 25.20 7.46 -1.85
CA GLY A 201 25.69 8.81 -2.18
C GLY A 201 24.93 9.67 -3.22
N GLY A 202 23.73 9.30 -3.67
CA GLY A 202 22.81 10.30 -4.25
C GLY A 202 22.08 11.06 -3.12
N PRO A 203 21.84 12.39 -3.20
CA PRO A 203 21.46 13.17 -2.02
C PRO A 203 20.20 12.64 -1.34
N VAL A 204 20.42 12.05 -0.16
CA VAL A 204 19.40 11.79 0.85
C VAL A 204 19.11 13.13 1.52
N GLY A 205 18.35 13.98 0.83
CA GLY A 205 18.06 15.36 1.27
C GLY A 205 17.49 16.31 0.22
N GLY A 206 17.26 15.87 -1.03
CA GLY A 206 16.64 16.69 -2.06
C GLY A 206 15.15 16.97 -1.77
N HIS A 207 14.71 18.20 -2.04
CA HIS A 207 13.30 18.61 -2.02
C HIS A 207 12.40 17.56 -2.70
N LEU A 208 11.15 17.47 -2.25
CA LEU A 208 10.09 16.64 -2.84
C LEU A 208 10.03 16.72 -4.39
N GLU A 209 10.49 17.85 -4.95
CA GLU A 209 10.61 18.15 -6.38
C GLU A 209 11.63 17.29 -7.14
N GLU A 210 12.83 17.00 -6.61
CA GLU A 210 13.82 16.17 -7.32
C GLU A 210 13.37 14.70 -7.45
N ARG A 211 12.44 14.27 -6.59
CA ARG A 211 11.81 12.95 -6.64
C ARG A 211 10.73 12.87 -7.72
N LEU A 212 10.13 14.01 -8.10
CA LEU A 212 9.10 14.12 -9.15
C LEU A 212 9.74 14.01 -10.55
N ASP A 213 10.90 14.65 -10.75
CA ASP A 213 11.54 14.73 -12.07
C ASP A 213 12.08 13.39 -12.60
N ARG A 214 12.53 12.49 -11.71
CA ARG A 214 13.07 11.18 -12.11
C ARG A 214 12.01 10.14 -12.46
N ALA A 215 10.76 10.33 -12.03
CA ALA A 215 9.67 9.40 -12.29
C ALA A 215 8.97 9.63 -13.65
N LEU A 216 9.31 10.71 -14.35
CA LEU A 216 8.58 11.20 -15.54
C LEU A 216 9.19 10.78 -16.89
N LEU A 217 10.18 9.89 -16.93
CA LEU A 217 10.88 9.55 -18.16
C LEU A 217 10.67 8.09 -18.60
N VAL A 218 9.93 7.95 -19.72
CA VAL A 218 10.01 6.94 -20.82
C VAL A 218 8.89 5.84 -20.91
N PRO A 219 8.37 5.50 -22.13
CA PRO A 219 7.04 4.88 -22.33
C PRO A 219 6.99 3.43 -22.93
N ASN A 220 5.82 2.77 -22.78
CA ASN A 220 5.11 1.85 -23.72
C ASN A 220 5.39 0.31 -23.83
N ILE A 221 4.33 -0.47 -23.49
CA ILE A 221 3.68 -1.66 -24.17
C ILE A 221 3.86 -3.12 -23.63
N ILE A 222 2.72 -3.84 -23.49
CA ILE A 222 2.47 -5.26 -23.12
C ILE A 222 1.85 -6.06 -24.31
N PRO A 223 2.06 -7.39 -24.42
CA PRO A 223 0.99 -8.30 -24.87
C PRO A 223 0.59 -9.42 -23.89
N LYS A 224 -0.71 -9.75 -23.97
CA LYS A 224 -1.54 -10.64 -23.14
C LYS A 224 -1.50 -12.10 -23.64
N ASN A 225 -1.23 -13.07 -22.75
CA ASN A 225 -2.05 -14.28 -22.49
C ASN A 225 -1.22 -15.40 -21.86
N ASP A 226 -1.93 -16.26 -21.12
CA ASP A 226 -1.54 -17.52 -20.48
C ASP A 226 -0.99 -17.47 -19.03
N LEU A 227 -1.97 -17.46 -18.09
CA LEU A 227 -2.13 -18.18 -16.79
C LEU A 227 -1.09 -18.03 -15.63
N PRO A 228 -1.41 -18.33 -14.33
CA PRO A 228 -2.67 -18.77 -13.68
C PRO A 228 -3.22 -17.85 -12.55
N ARG A 229 -4.46 -18.15 -12.14
CA ARG A 229 -5.45 -17.30 -11.44
C ARG A 229 -5.31 -17.23 -9.92
N LEU A 230 -4.59 -16.24 -9.38
CA LEU A 230 -4.61 -16.03 -7.92
C LEU A 230 -4.93 -14.64 -7.42
N TRP A 231 -5.08 -13.60 -8.26
CA TRP A 231 -5.27 -12.20 -7.80
C TRP A 231 -6.29 -11.37 -8.60
N TRP A 232 -6.95 -11.97 -9.59
CA TRP A 232 -7.70 -11.21 -10.61
C TRP A 232 -9.05 -11.85 -10.97
N SER A 233 -9.66 -12.52 -10.01
CA SER A 233 -11.09 -12.85 -10.04
C SER A 233 -11.87 -11.76 -9.34
#